data_AF-A0A8J6I6V4-F1
#
_entry.id   AF-A0A8J6I6V4-F1
#
_cell.length_a   1.000
_cell.length_b   1.000
_cell.length_c   1.000
_cell.angle_alpha   90.00
_cell.angle_beta   90.00
_cell.angle_gamma   90.00
#
_symmetry.space_group_name_H-M   'P 1'
#
loop_
_entity.id
_entity.type
_entity.pdbx_description
1 polymer ?
#
loop_
_entity_poly.entity_id
_entity_poly.type
_entity_poly.pdbx_seq_one_letter_code
_entity_poly.pdbx_strand_id
1 'polypeptide(L)'
;MLLHRAVTAVVTSTVIAAGMACTATPTWAHNDDGIPSSKEVPSNSPDWNRLPSDIWNGIFTQLPIADNGRSLPVCRAWNASVKQSEQIWKQRIPDMCPGELKEIRALYPTLNEAVSDELLSRPQIIAGNGKAGFSGGDDTKDIPALNLPYSLGVIGEDEKIMISDWNNRRLLGREQDGTFRTLRAGDPLPLEAEVHGLVLEDHYTTGPDGGEYRTEIHLNQIQKFFPNGQWEAVAGDGQLGRAGGDGSKAPVRFSAPTGLAVGPDGTYYVSDSGNHRVVRIDPDGTSTTIAGSNDGDPGFSGGDGSKSMPRLQFPVGVAIHKGVVYIADAGNHRVLRVNLDGTYTTVAGKNDGSYGNSGGDGSKDIPELSFPSGLAIRPSDEALIISDSENHRVLLLPAEWLNSI
;
A
#
# COMPACT_ATOMS: atom_id res chain seq x y z
N MET A 1 20.89 9.77 4.94
CA MET A 1 22.17 10.11 5.63
C MET A 1 21.99 10.86 6.96
N LEU A 2 21.08 11.83 7.08
CA LEU A 2 20.70 12.45 8.37
C LEU A 2 20.04 11.44 9.33
N LEU A 3 19.31 10.45 8.80
CA LEU A 3 18.70 9.37 9.58
C LEU A 3 19.75 8.41 10.20
N HIS A 4 20.81 8.06 9.46
CA HIS A 4 21.88 7.21 9.97
C HIS A 4 22.68 7.93 11.07
N ARG A 5 22.95 9.24 10.91
CA ARG A 5 23.58 10.06 11.97
C ARG A 5 22.69 10.25 13.20
N ALA A 6 21.37 10.32 13.03
CA ALA A 6 20.42 10.37 14.15
C ALA A 6 20.33 9.02 14.89
N VAL A 7 20.35 7.91 14.16
CA VAL A 7 20.39 6.54 14.72
C VAL A 7 21.69 6.29 15.47
N THR A 8 22.85 6.66 14.90
CA THR A 8 24.13 6.55 15.60
C THR A 8 24.17 7.47 16.82
N ALA A 9 23.66 8.71 16.73
CA ALA A 9 23.67 9.66 17.85
C ALA A 9 22.77 9.21 19.02
N VAL A 10 21.57 8.69 18.75
CA VAL A 10 20.68 8.19 19.82
C VAL A 10 21.27 6.94 20.45
N VAL A 11 21.76 5.98 19.66
CA VAL A 11 22.36 4.73 20.17
C VAL A 11 23.66 5.00 20.95
N THR A 12 24.55 5.88 20.46
CA THR A 12 25.77 6.26 21.20
C THR A 12 25.45 7.06 22.47
N SER A 13 24.44 7.93 22.48
CA SER A 13 24.04 8.68 23.68
C SER A 13 23.55 7.75 24.80
N THR A 14 22.76 6.72 24.46
CA THR A 14 22.22 5.76 25.42
C THR A 14 23.30 4.81 25.95
N VAL A 15 24.27 4.42 25.11
CA VAL A 15 25.39 3.53 25.49
C VAL A 15 26.47 4.28 26.30
N ILE A 16 26.80 5.54 25.96
CA ILE A 16 27.76 6.36 26.71
C ILE A 16 27.22 6.73 28.10
N ALA A 17 25.92 7.03 28.21
CA ALA A 17 25.28 7.28 29.51
C ALA A 17 25.28 6.03 30.41
N ALA A 18 25.16 4.83 29.83
CA ALA A 18 25.27 3.56 30.56
C ALA A 18 26.72 3.25 30.97
N GLY A 19 27.71 3.53 30.11
CA GLY A 19 29.13 3.34 30.40
C GLY A 19 29.67 4.27 31.49
N MET A 20 29.20 5.53 31.53
CA MET A 20 29.59 6.50 32.58
C MET A 20 28.95 6.20 33.95
N ALA A 21 27.81 5.50 34.00
CA ALA A 21 27.14 5.16 35.24
C ALA A 21 27.70 3.88 35.91
N CYS A 22 28.40 3.02 35.16
CA CYS A 22 28.98 1.78 35.66
C CYS A 22 30.37 1.91 36.30
N THR A 23 31.00 3.10 36.30
CA THR A 23 32.29 3.35 36.98
C THR A 23 32.16 3.94 38.38
N ALA A 24 30.95 4.20 38.87
CA ALA A 24 30.73 4.72 40.23
C ALA A 24 30.47 3.57 41.21
N THR A 25 31.51 2.86 41.64
CA THR A 25 31.47 2.13 42.91
C THR A 25 31.71 3.12 44.06
N PRO A 26 30.91 3.15 45.12
CA PRO A 26 31.40 3.56 46.42
C PRO A 26 31.49 2.32 47.31
N THR A 27 32.71 1.78 47.41
CA THR A 27 33.18 1.13 48.64
C THR A 27 33.03 2.12 49.78
N TRP A 28 32.38 1.70 50.87
CA TRP A 28 32.33 2.48 52.11
C TRP A 28 33.73 2.58 52.72
N ALA A 29 34.20 3.81 52.94
CA ALA A 29 35.17 4.16 53.97
C ALA A 29 34.97 5.62 54.37
N HIS A 30 34.66 5.87 55.64
CA HIS A 30 34.77 7.19 56.25
C HIS A 30 36.24 7.56 56.42
N ASN A 31 36.55 8.86 56.29
CA ASN A 31 37.28 9.65 57.27
C ASN A 31 37.14 11.16 56.96
N ASP A 32 37.33 11.94 58.02
CA ASP A 32 36.92 13.33 58.24
C ASP A 32 37.57 14.40 57.35
N ASP A 33 36.91 15.57 57.36
CA ASP A 33 37.22 16.85 56.72
C ASP A 33 36.73 17.07 55.28
N GLY A 34 35.76 17.98 55.15
CA GLY A 34 35.04 18.28 53.91
C GLY A 34 35.79 19.12 52.87
N ILE A 35 35.09 19.28 51.73
CA ILE A 35 35.35 20.09 50.51
C ILE A 35 35.81 19.24 49.30
N PRO A 36 35.11 19.31 48.13
CA PRO A 36 35.51 18.58 46.93
C PRO A 36 36.62 19.34 46.19
N SER A 37 37.63 18.62 45.69
CA SER A 37 38.59 19.19 44.74
C SER A 37 38.54 18.47 43.40
N SER A 38 38.39 19.27 42.35
CA SER A 38 38.49 18.88 40.95
C SER A 38 39.93 18.56 40.59
N LYS A 39 40.22 17.34 40.13
CA LYS A 39 41.15 16.98 39.04
C LYS A 39 41.49 15.50 39.11
N GLU A 40 41.82 14.95 37.93
CA GLU A 40 42.37 13.62 37.65
C GLU A 40 41.36 12.50 37.38
N VAL A 41 40.97 12.38 36.11
CA VAL A 41 40.67 11.07 35.50
C VAL A 41 41.81 10.77 34.51
N PRO A 42 42.54 9.64 34.62
CA PRO A 42 43.62 9.28 33.70
C PRO A 42 43.07 8.91 32.31
N SER A 43 43.82 9.28 31.27
CA SER A 43 43.46 9.20 29.84
C SER A 43 43.57 7.81 29.20
N ASN A 44 43.27 6.72 29.91
CA ASN A 44 43.32 5.37 29.36
C ASN A 44 41.95 4.68 29.41
N SER A 45 41.06 5.03 28.48
CA SER A 45 39.89 4.21 28.14
C SER A 45 40.35 3.03 27.26
N PRO A 46 39.98 1.77 27.58
CA PRO A 46 40.22 0.66 26.66
C PRO A 46 39.39 0.84 25.39
N ASP A 47 39.94 0.42 24.25
CA ASP A 47 39.31 0.54 22.94
C ASP A 47 38.18 -0.50 22.81
N TRP A 48 36.95 -0.09 23.16
CA TRP A 48 35.75 -0.92 23.22
C TRP A 48 35.31 -1.49 21.87
N ASN A 49 35.91 -1.06 20.77
CA ASN A 49 35.61 -1.53 19.41
C ASN A 49 36.22 -2.91 19.07
N ARG A 50 36.85 -3.60 20.04
CA ARG A 50 37.55 -4.89 19.82
C ARG A 50 37.09 -6.06 20.67
N LEU A 51 36.00 -5.95 21.43
CA LEU A 51 35.52 -7.07 22.25
C LEU A 51 34.64 -8.05 21.42
N PRO A 52 34.92 -9.37 21.45
CA PRO A 52 34.07 -10.38 20.83
C PRO A 52 32.68 -10.47 21.45
N SER A 53 31.69 -10.88 20.65
CA SER A 53 30.25 -11.01 20.97
C SER A 53 29.93 -11.79 22.25
N ASP A 54 30.83 -12.67 22.68
CA ASP A 54 30.56 -13.67 23.69
C ASP A 54 30.66 -13.08 25.12
N ILE A 55 31.39 -11.97 25.24
CA ILE A 55 31.48 -11.18 26.48
C ILE A 55 30.21 -10.33 26.67
N TRP A 56 29.59 -9.88 25.59
CA TRP A 56 28.31 -9.16 25.66
C TRP A 56 27.21 -10.06 26.23
N ASN A 57 27.09 -11.30 25.78
CA ASN A 57 26.05 -12.21 26.28
C ASN A 57 26.19 -12.59 27.76
N GLY A 58 27.42 -12.63 28.30
CA GLY A 58 27.66 -12.96 29.71
C GLY A 58 27.20 -11.87 30.70
N ILE A 59 27.14 -10.61 30.27
CA ILE A 59 26.78 -9.46 31.13
C ILE A 59 25.26 -9.33 31.31
N PHE A 60 24.44 -9.83 30.37
CA PHE A 60 22.98 -9.69 30.42
C PHE A 60 22.27 -10.82 31.20
N THR A 61 22.94 -11.92 31.53
CA THR A 61 22.33 -13.07 32.21
C THR A 61 22.43 -13.06 33.74
N GLN A 62 23.09 -12.07 34.35
CA GLN A 62 23.24 -12.01 35.81
C GLN A 62 22.97 -10.62 36.37
N LEU A 63 21.70 -10.22 36.43
CA LEU A 63 21.25 -9.27 37.43
C LEU A 63 20.06 -9.88 38.19
N PRO A 64 20.21 -10.19 39.49
CA PRO A 64 19.10 -10.71 40.28
C PRO A 64 18.01 -9.65 40.35
N ILE A 65 16.77 -10.09 40.20
CA ILE A 65 15.58 -9.34 40.58
C ILE A 65 15.73 -9.05 42.07
N ALA A 66 16.03 -7.79 42.42
CA ALA A 66 15.99 -7.34 43.79
C ALA A 66 14.52 -7.22 44.21
N ASP A 67 14.02 -8.32 44.78
CA ASP A 67 12.92 -8.34 45.72
C ASP A 67 13.16 -7.23 46.78
N ASN A 68 12.10 -6.51 47.17
CA ASN A 68 12.04 -5.39 48.14
C ASN A 68 11.58 -4.01 47.60
N GLY A 69 10.62 -3.96 46.67
CA GLY A 69 9.64 -2.85 46.60
C GLY A 69 10.16 -1.42 46.34
N ARG A 70 11.43 -1.21 45.98
CA ARG A 70 11.98 0.10 45.60
C ARG A 70 12.82 -0.03 44.34
N SER A 71 12.24 0.27 43.18
CA SER A 71 13.00 0.38 41.94
C SER A 71 13.94 1.59 42.01
N LEU A 72 15.24 1.36 41.76
CA LEU A 72 16.24 2.43 41.67
C LEU A 72 15.82 3.45 40.59
N PRO A 73 16.08 4.77 40.79
CA PRO A 73 15.72 5.81 39.82
C PRO A 73 16.24 5.53 38.41
N VAL A 74 17.39 4.86 38.30
CA VAL A 74 18.03 4.45 37.04
C VAL A 74 17.19 3.39 36.29
N CYS A 75 16.62 2.40 36.98
CA CYS A 75 15.73 1.42 36.35
C CYS A 75 14.40 2.04 35.90
N ARG A 76 13.92 3.07 36.61
CA ARG A 76 12.73 3.84 36.19
C ARG A 76 13.01 4.71 34.96
N ALA A 77 14.18 5.34 34.90
CA ALA A 77 14.61 6.13 33.74
C ALA A 77 14.88 5.24 32.51
N TRP A 78 15.46 4.05 32.70
CA TRP A 78 15.64 3.06 31.64
C TRP A 78 14.30 2.55 31.10
N ASN A 79 13.37 2.13 31.97
CA ASN A 79 12.02 1.74 31.56
C ASN A 79 11.24 2.89 30.91
N ALA A 80 11.44 4.14 31.34
CA ALA A 80 10.82 5.30 30.71
C ALA A 80 11.40 5.57 29.31
N SER A 81 12.73 5.43 29.14
CA SER A 81 13.41 5.63 27.86
C SER A 81 13.12 4.51 26.86
N VAL A 82 13.00 3.26 27.32
CA VAL A 82 12.52 2.13 26.51
C VAL A 82 11.08 2.35 26.10
N LYS A 83 10.18 2.75 27.02
CA LYS A 83 8.78 3.08 26.70
C LYS A 83 8.65 4.27 25.76
N GLN A 84 9.51 5.28 25.88
CA GLN A 84 9.55 6.43 24.99
C GLN A 84 10.06 6.03 23.60
N SER A 85 11.08 5.17 23.52
CA SER A 85 11.55 4.59 22.26
C SER A 85 10.48 3.70 21.62
N GLU A 86 9.76 2.91 22.41
CA GLU A 86 8.62 2.10 21.98
C GLU A 86 7.46 2.98 21.48
N GLN A 87 7.19 4.12 22.12
CA GLN A 87 6.22 5.12 21.63
C GLN A 87 6.67 5.77 20.31
N ILE A 88 7.96 6.08 20.16
CA ILE A 88 8.53 6.62 18.92
C ILE A 88 8.47 5.58 17.80
N TRP A 89 8.75 4.30 18.09
CA TRP A 89 8.58 3.20 17.15
C TRP A 89 7.11 2.98 16.79
N LYS A 90 6.18 2.99 17.76
CA LYS A 90 4.73 2.94 17.50
C LYS A 90 4.23 4.08 16.62
N GLN A 91 4.90 5.23 16.65
CA GLN A 91 4.61 6.38 15.78
C GLN A 91 5.29 6.30 14.41
N ARG A 92 6.34 5.49 14.25
CA ARG A 92 7.13 5.37 13.01
C ARG A 92 6.86 4.10 12.20
N ILE A 93 6.45 3.01 12.85
CA ILE A 93 6.08 1.73 12.21
C ILE A 93 5.01 1.90 11.12
N PRO A 94 4.01 2.80 11.27
CA PRO A 94 3.07 3.13 10.20
C PRO A 94 3.78 3.56 8.91
N ASP A 95 4.75 4.48 9.00
CA ASP A 95 5.45 5.04 7.83
C ASP A 95 6.48 4.07 7.17
N MET A 96 6.58 2.82 7.62
CA MET A 96 7.62 1.88 7.19
C MET A 96 7.15 0.96 6.07
N CYS A 97 7.99 0.81 5.04
CA CYS A 97 7.71 -0.16 3.99
C CYS A 97 7.79 -1.61 4.54
N PRO A 98 7.01 -2.57 4.01
CA PRO A 98 7.07 -3.98 4.45
C PRO A 98 8.47 -4.61 4.42
N GLY A 99 9.34 -4.21 3.48
CA GLY A 99 10.74 -4.64 3.43
C GLY A 99 11.58 -4.09 4.61
N GLU A 100 11.33 -2.86 5.02
CA GLU A 100 12.02 -2.22 6.16
C GLU A 100 11.55 -2.81 7.50
N LEU A 101 10.27 -3.17 7.62
CA LEU A 101 9.76 -3.94 8.76
C LEU A 101 10.40 -5.33 8.85
N LYS A 102 10.67 -5.96 7.71
CA LYS A 102 11.38 -7.25 7.63
C LYS A 102 12.87 -7.13 8.01
N GLU A 103 13.53 -6.03 7.63
CA GLU A 103 14.90 -5.71 8.05
C GLU A 103 14.98 -5.35 9.54
N ILE A 104 14.00 -4.61 10.08
CA ILE A 104 13.90 -4.32 11.53
C ILE A 104 13.61 -5.57 12.35
N ARG A 105 12.78 -6.49 11.86
CA ARG A 105 12.59 -7.83 12.46
C ARG A 105 13.92 -8.59 12.62
N ALA A 106 14.81 -8.48 11.63
CA ALA A 106 16.14 -9.10 11.69
C ALA A 106 17.08 -8.41 12.71
N LEU A 107 16.87 -7.12 12.99
CA LEU A 107 17.71 -6.32 13.89
C LEU A 107 17.19 -6.26 15.34
N TYR A 108 15.88 -6.44 15.57
CA TYR A 108 15.22 -6.31 16.87
C TYR A 108 14.17 -7.42 17.11
N PRO A 109 14.60 -8.65 17.48
CA PRO A 109 13.71 -9.79 17.71
C PRO A 109 12.69 -9.60 18.85
N THR A 110 12.84 -8.56 19.66
CA THR A 110 11.97 -8.24 20.80
C THR A 110 10.87 -7.23 20.48
N LEU A 111 10.80 -6.71 19.24
CA LEU A 111 9.60 -6.01 18.79
C LEU A 111 8.47 -7.04 18.81
N ASN A 112 7.49 -6.86 19.71
CA ASN A 112 6.50 -7.90 20.00
C ASN A 112 5.81 -8.34 18.70
N GLU A 113 6.11 -9.55 18.23
CA GLU A 113 5.74 -10.05 16.88
C GLU A 113 4.26 -9.80 16.59
N ALA A 114 3.42 -10.07 17.61
CA ALA A 114 1.97 -9.86 17.59
C ALA A 114 1.53 -8.43 17.23
N VAL A 115 2.24 -7.39 17.71
CA VAL A 115 1.89 -5.99 17.42
C VAL A 115 2.27 -5.62 15.99
N SER A 116 3.39 -6.17 15.49
CA SER A 116 3.82 -5.94 14.11
C SER A 116 2.92 -6.65 13.10
N ASP A 117 2.49 -7.87 13.42
CA ASP A 117 1.57 -8.63 12.57
C ASP A 117 0.18 -7.99 12.58
N GLU A 118 -0.32 -7.52 13.75
CA GLU A 118 -1.59 -6.80 13.83
C GLU A 118 -1.58 -5.46 13.05
N LEU A 119 -0.42 -4.82 12.90
CA LEU A 119 -0.29 -3.59 12.11
C LEU A 119 -0.20 -3.89 10.62
N LEU A 120 0.59 -4.91 10.23
CA LEU A 120 0.72 -5.34 8.84
C LEU A 120 -0.54 -5.99 8.27
N SER A 121 -1.42 -6.51 9.13
CA SER A 121 -2.73 -7.03 8.74
C SER A 121 -3.76 -5.93 8.44
N ARG A 122 -3.40 -4.65 8.57
CA ARG A 122 -4.28 -3.49 8.33
C ARG A 122 -3.86 -2.73 7.06
N PRO A 123 -4.69 -1.81 6.55
CA PRO A 123 -4.38 -1.05 5.34
C PRO A 123 -3.12 -0.21 5.52
N GLN A 124 -2.23 -0.22 4.53
CA GLN A 124 -0.96 0.53 4.54
C GLN A 124 -0.95 1.60 3.46
N ILE A 125 -0.28 2.72 3.69
CA ILE A 125 0.08 3.66 2.62
C ILE A 125 1.38 3.16 2.00
N ILE A 126 1.36 2.79 0.73
CA ILE A 126 2.54 2.23 0.07
C ILE A 126 3.23 3.19 -0.89
N ALA A 127 2.59 4.32 -1.25
CA ALA A 127 3.17 5.42 -2.01
C ALA A 127 2.32 6.70 -1.82
N GLY A 128 2.92 7.88 -2.05
CA GLY A 128 2.22 9.15 -1.87
C GLY A 128 2.13 9.59 -0.40
N ASN A 129 2.15 10.90 -0.17
CA ASN A 129 2.24 11.50 1.17
C ASN A 129 0.99 12.29 1.56
N GLY A 130 -0.14 12.06 0.88
CA GLY A 130 -1.38 12.75 1.17
C GLY A 130 -1.50 14.15 0.54
N LYS A 131 -0.49 14.60 -0.23
CA LYS A 131 -0.45 15.95 -0.80
C LYS A 131 0.02 15.92 -2.25
N ALA A 132 -0.63 16.74 -3.08
CA ALA A 132 -0.19 16.95 -4.45
C ALA A 132 1.25 17.48 -4.46
N GLY A 133 2.14 16.79 -5.17
CA GLY A 133 3.52 17.21 -5.29
C GLY A 133 4.33 16.32 -6.22
N PHE A 134 5.61 16.63 -6.32
CA PHE A 134 6.57 15.87 -7.11
C PHE A 134 7.84 15.68 -6.29
N SER A 135 8.15 14.44 -5.94
CA SER A 135 9.43 14.03 -5.33
C SER A 135 9.64 12.52 -5.46
N GLY A 136 10.85 12.05 -5.13
CA GLY A 136 11.21 10.63 -5.06
C GLY A 136 11.24 9.92 -6.41
N GLY A 137 11.50 8.61 -6.38
CA GLY A 137 11.53 7.77 -7.58
C GLY A 137 12.87 7.75 -8.33
N ASP A 138 13.99 8.14 -7.73
CA ASP A 138 15.32 8.02 -8.34
C ASP A 138 16.15 6.98 -7.56
N ASP A 139 15.71 5.72 -7.59
CA ASP A 139 16.31 4.57 -6.90
C ASP A 139 16.40 4.76 -5.37
N THR A 140 15.31 5.24 -4.77
CA THR A 140 15.24 5.52 -3.32
C THR A 140 14.08 4.76 -2.66
N LYS A 141 14.20 4.46 -1.37
CA LYS A 141 13.08 3.97 -0.55
C LYS A 141 12.19 5.10 -0.01
N ASP A 142 12.51 6.36 -0.31
CA ASP A 142 11.72 7.50 0.16
C ASP A 142 10.36 7.50 -0.54
N ILE A 143 9.27 7.60 0.23
CA ILE A 143 7.91 7.66 -0.31
C ILE A 143 7.78 8.90 -1.21
N PRO A 144 7.45 8.73 -2.51
CA PRO A 144 7.35 9.85 -3.45
C PRO A 144 6.10 10.68 -3.15
N ALA A 145 6.17 12.01 -3.31
CA ALA A 145 4.98 12.83 -3.43
C ALA A 145 4.33 12.57 -4.80
N LEU A 146 3.03 12.30 -4.81
CA LEU A 146 2.27 12.00 -6.03
C LEU A 146 1.35 13.18 -6.34
N ASN A 147 0.92 13.29 -7.59
CA ASN A 147 -0.08 14.23 -8.03
C ASN A 147 -1.02 13.51 -8.99
N LEU A 148 -2.14 13.06 -8.43
CA LEU A 148 -3.16 12.26 -9.11
C LEU A 148 -2.61 10.91 -9.59
N PRO A 149 -2.22 9.99 -8.67
CA PRO A 149 -2.00 8.61 -9.07
C PRO A 149 -3.30 8.06 -9.67
N TYR A 150 -3.22 7.46 -10.86
CA TYR A 150 -4.41 7.08 -11.63
C TYR A 150 -4.49 5.57 -11.84
N SER A 151 -3.72 5.02 -12.77
CA SER A 151 -3.67 3.59 -13.01
C SER A 151 -2.64 2.87 -12.13
N LEU A 152 -2.92 1.59 -11.84
CA LEU A 152 -2.08 0.68 -11.09
C LEU A 152 -1.89 -0.63 -11.85
N GLY A 153 -0.74 -1.25 -11.68
CA GLY A 153 -0.47 -2.62 -12.15
C GLY A 153 0.49 -3.35 -11.23
N VAL A 154 0.45 -4.68 -11.25
CA VAL A 154 1.45 -5.54 -10.60
C VAL A 154 2.03 -6.42 -11.71
N ILE A 155 3.35 -6.33 -11.93
CA ILE A 155 4.01 -6.98 -13.07
C ILE A 155 5.20 -7.83 -12.62
N GLY A 156 5.49 -8.86 -13.42
CA GLY A 156 6.64 -9.75 -13.24
C GLY A 156 6.54 -10.68 -12.03
N GLU A 157 7.48 -11.63 -11.95
CA GLU A 157 7.57 -12.59 -10.82
C GLU A 157 7.90 -11.90 -9.49
N ASP A 158 8.59 -10.75 -9.54
CA ASP A 158 8.95 -9.95 -8.37
C ASP A 158 7.79 -9.04 -7.89
N GLU A 159 6.63 -9.09 -8.56
CA GLU A 159 5.41 -8.33 -8.24
C GLU A 159 5.64 -6.83 -8.08
N LYS A 160 6.39 -6.25 -9.02
CA LYS A 160 6.67 -4.82 -9.07
C LYS A 160 5.37 -4.05 -9.22
N ILE A 161 5.13 -3.09 -8.32
CA ILE A 161 3.91 -2.27 -8.33
C ILE A 161 4.16 -1.06 -9.22
N MET A 162 3.38 -0.95 -10.27
CA MET A 162 3.42 0.13 -11.25
C MET A 162 2.37 1.18 -10.91
N ILE A 163 2.76 2.44 -10.88
CA ILE A 163 1.92 3.57 -10.48
C ILE A 163 2.06 4.68 -11.53
N SER A 164 0.99 4.98 -12.26
CA SER A 164 0.97 6.15 -13.14
C SER A 164 0.66 7.40 -12.30
N ASP A 165 1.59 8.34 -12.25
CA ASP A 165 1.46 9.61 -11.53
C ASP A 165 1.07 10.70 -12.54
N TRP A 166 -0.24 10.82 -12.79
CA TRP A 166 -0.80 11.37 -14.03
C TRP A 166 -0.42 12.83 -14.25
N ASN A 167 -0.67 13.72 -13.28
CA ASN A 167 -0.37 15.14 -13.45
C ASN A 167 1.13 15.43 -13.47
N ASN A 168 1.94 14.52 -12.91
CA ASN A 168 3.38 14.58 -12.94
C ASN A 168 3.98 13.95 -14.22
N ARG A 169 3.16 13.33 -15.08
CA ARG A 169 3.56 12.69 -16.34
C ARG A 169 4.72 11.71 -16.17
N ARG A 170 4.66 10.90 -15.11
CA ARG A 170 5.67 9.87 -14.85
C ARG A 170 5.02 8.55 -14.48
N LEU A 171 5.77 7.47 -14.70
CA LEU A 171 5.46 6.13 -14.25
C LEU A 171 6.48 5.73 -13.21
N LEU A 172 5.99 5.31 -12.05
CA LEU A 172 6.82 4.81 -10.96
C LEU A 172 6.66 3.30 -10.85
N GLY A 173 7.77 2.62 -10.65
CA GLY A 173 7.82 1.23 -10.23
C GLY A 173 8.29 1.15 -8.79
N ARG A 174 7.51 0.51 -7.92
CA ARG A 174 7.90 0.15 -6.56
C ARG A 174 8.33 -1.31 -6.53
N GLU A 175 9.60 -1.53 -6.31
CA GLU A 175 10.23 -2.85 -6.22
C GLU A 175 9.82 -3.58 -4.93
N GLN A 176 10.05 -4.89 -4.89
CA GLN A 176 9.70 -5.74 -3.74
C GLN A 176 10.38 -5.29 -2.43
N ASP A 177 11.59 -4.73 -2.53
CA ASP A 177 12.35 -4.21 -1.39
C ASP A 177 11.89 -2.81 -0.92
N GLY A 178 10.88 -2.23 -1.59
CA GLY A 178 10.32 -0.91 -1.33
C GLY A 178 10.99 0.24 -2.10
N THR A 179 11.99 -0.05 -2.94
CA THR A 179 12.66 0.98 -3.75
C THR A 179 11.72 1.51 -4.84
N PHE A 180 11.66 2.82 -5.00
CA PHE A 180 10.96 3.49 -6.08
C PHE A 180 11.90 3.87 -7.21
N ARG A 181 11.48 3.55 -8.43
CA ARG A 181 12.17 3.90 -9.67
C ARG A 181 11.22 4.59 -10.62
N THR A 182 11.62 5.74 -11.13
CA THR A 182 10.94 6.46 -12.20
C THR A 182 11.38 5.84 -13.49
N LEU A 183 10.42 5.30 -14.23
CA LEU A 183 10.67 4.64 -15.49
C LEU A 183 10.76 5.68 -16.60
N ARG A 184 11.78 5.52 -17.44
CA ARG A 184 12.14 6.40 -18.55
C ARG A 184 12.09 5.62 -19.85
N ALA A 185 11.92 6.33 -20.97
CA ALA A 185 11.94 5.71 -22.28
C ALA A 185 13.27 4.96 -22.51
N GLY A 186 13.19 3.66 -22.81
CA GLY A 186 14.34 2.77 -23.00
C GLY A 186 14.87 2.09 -21.74
N ASP A 187 14.24 2.29 -20.56
CA ASP A 187 14.47 1.41 -19.43
C ASP A 187 13.95 0.00 -19.78
N PRO A 188 14.68 -1.09 -19.44
CA PRO A 188 14.23 -2.45 -19.66
C PRO A 188 13.03 -2.71 -18.75
N LEU A 189 11.87 -2.33 -19.23
CA LEU A 189 10.61 -2.85 -18.77
C LEU A 189 10.56 -4.30 -19.26
N PRO A 190 9.93 -5.23 -18.51
CA PRO A 190 9.45 -6.45 -19.14
C PRO A 190 8.73 -6.02 -20.42
N LEU A 191 8.87 -6.79 -21.51
CA LEU A 191 8.33 -6.45 -22.84
C LEU A 191 6.85 -5.95 -22.79
N GLU A 192 6.14 -6.30 -21.71
CA GLU A 192 4.76 -5.98 -21.33
C GLU A 192 4.51 -4.55 -20.75
N ALA A 193 5.54 -3.75 -20.44
CA ALA A 193 5.36 -2.41 -19.88
C ALA A 193 5.90 -1.28 -20.76
N GLU A 194 6.61 -1.58 -21.85
CA GLU A 194 7.38 -0.58 -22.60
C GLU A 194 6.55 0.33 -23.53
N VAL A 195 5.26 0.05 -23.80
CA VAL A 195 4.63 0.72 -24.97
C VAL A 195 3.33 1.50 -24.73
N HIS A 196 2.46 1.21 -23.75
CA HIS A 196 1.08 1.70 -23.94
C HIS A 196 0.37 2.43 -22.78
N GLY A 197 0.82 2.36 -21.53
CA GLY A 197 0.14 3.00 -20.38
C GLY A 197 0.45 4.48 -20.12
N LEU A 198 1.09 5.21 -21.05
CA LEU A 198 1.89 6.38 -20.69
C LEU A 198 1.38 7.76 -21.17
N VAL A 199 0.30 7.86 -21.97
CA VAL A 199 -0.18 9.18 -22.46
C VAL A 199 -1.69 9.31 -22.61
N LEU A 200 -2.47 8.21 -22.56
CA LEU A 200 -3.89 8.24 -22.91
C LEU A 200 -4.74 7.69 -21.75
N GLU A 201 -5.97 8.16 -21.64
CA GLU A 201 -6.95 7.81 -20.59
C GLU A 201 -7.28 6.30 -20.54
N ASP A 202 -6.76 5.52 -21.50
CA ASP A 202 -6.95 4.09 -21.72
C ASP A 202 -6.31 3.23 -20.60
N HIS A 203 -7.05 2.24 -20.07
CA HIS A 203 -6.49 1.20 -19.20
C HIS A 203 -5.93 0.04 -20.02
N TYR A 204 -4.81 -0.50 -19.55
CA TYR A 204 -4.17 -1.70 -20.09
C TYR A 204 -4.17 -2.82 -19.04
N THR A 205 -4.31 -4.06 -19.49
CA THR A 205 -4.21 -5.25 -18.64
C THR A 205 -3.70 -6.44 -19.45
N THR A 206 -3.11 -7.41 -18.76
CA THR A 206 -2.70 -8.69 -19.34
C THR A 206 -3.78 -9.74 -19.09
N GLY A 207 -4.16 -10.47 -20.13
CA GLY A 207 -5.07 -11.60 -19.99
C GLY A 207 -4.36 -12.87 -19.51
N PRO A 208 -5.13 -13.91 -19.14
CA PRO A 208 -4.58 -15.20 -18.70
C PRO A 208 -3.80 -15.95 -19.80
N ASP A 209 -3.97 -15.54 -21.05
CA ASP A 209 -3.24 -16.05 -22.20
C ASP A 209 -1.90 -15.34 -22.46
N GLY A 210 -1.52 -14.41 -21.58
CA GLY A 210 -0.36 -13.54 -21.76
C GLY A 210 -0.57 -12.47 -22.84
N GLY A 211 -1.79 -12.34 -23.37
CA GLY A 211 -2.13 -11.29 -24.34
C GLY A 211 -2.32 -9.93 -23.67
N GLU A 212 -2.04 -8.86 -24.40
CA GLU A 212 -2.30 -7.49 -23.93
C GLU A 212 -3.70 -7.03 -24.36
N TYR A 213 -4.39 -6.37 -23.45
CA TYR A 213 -5.74 -5.85 -23.64
C TYR A 213 -5.80 -4.40 -23.21
N ARG A 214 -6.68 -3.63 -23.84
CA ARG A 214 -6.93 -2.23 -23.48
C ARG A 214 -8.38 -1.82 -23.60
N THR A 215 -8.80 -0.87 -22.78
CA THR A 215 -9.96 -0.02 -23.10
C THR A 215 -9.48 1.07 -24.04
N GLU A 216 -10.26 1.34 -25.08
CA GLU A 216 -10.04 2.49 -25.95
C GLU A 216 -11.24 3.41 -25.80
N ILE A 217 -11.08 4.44 -24.97
CA ILE A 217 -12.18 5.32 -24.53
C ILE A 217 -12.83 6.01 -25.72
N HIS A 218 -12.02 6.44 -26.68
CA HIS A 218 -12.48 7.19 -27.86
C HIS A 218 -13.18 6.32 -28.89
N LEU A 219 -12.82 5.02 -28.94
CA LEU A 219 -13.46 4.05 -29.83
C LEU A 219 -14.61 3.30 -29.15
N ASN A 220 -14.86 3.49 -27.85
CA ASN A 220 -15.89 2.77 -27.09
C ASN A 220 -15.77 1.24 -27.25
N GLN A 221 -14.54 0.73 -27.18
CA GLN A 221 -14.21 -0.66 -27.42
C GLN A 221 -13.18 -1.18 -26.43
N ILE A 222 -13.16 -2.51 -26.30
CA ILE A 222 -12.04 -3.25 -25.73
C ILE A 222 -11.25 -3.82 -26.91
N GLN A 223 -9.93 -3.68 -26.88
CA GLN A 223 -9.06 -4.23 -27.89
C GLN A 223 -8.04 -5.19 -27.29
N LYS A 224 -7.64 -6.18 -28.08
CA LYS A 224 -6.54 -7.10 -27.77
C LYS A 224 -5.42 -6.89 -28.77
N PHE A 225 -4.18 -6.95 -28.32
CA PHE A 225 -3.00 -6.93 -29.17
C PHE A 225 -2.69 -8.34 -29.67
N PHE A 226 -2.50 -8.47 -30.98
CA PHE A 226 -2.21 -9.75 -31.62
C PHE A 226 -0.75 -9.85 -32.09
N PRO A 227 -0.18 -11.06 -32.21
CA PRO A 227 1.21 -11.25 -32.67
C PRO A 227 1.52 -10.70 -34.06
N ASN A 228 0.50 -10.36 -34.85
CA ASN A 228 0.62 -9.65 -36.12
C ASN A 228 0.98 -8.15 -35.95
N GLY A 229 1.12 -7.66 -34.72
CA GLY A 229 1.43 -6.28 -34.39
C GLY A 229 0.23 -5.34 -34.44
N GLN A 230 -1.01 -5.86 -34.40
CA GLN A 230 -2.23 -5.08 -34.54
C GLN A 230 -3.15 -5.22 -33.33
N TRP A 231 -3.90 -4.15 -33.08
CA TRP A 231 -5.00 -4.14 -32.12
C TRP A 231 -6.30 -4.51 -32.84
N GLU A 232 -7.05 -5.46 -32.28
CA GLU A 232 -8.37 -5.83 -32.79
C GLU A 232 -9.42 -5.73 -31.68
N ALA A 233 -10.63 -5.29 -32.05
CA ALA A 233 -11.75 -5.16 -31.13
C ALA A 233 -12.23 -6.56 -30.69
N VAL A 234 -12.28 -6.77 -29.38
CA VAL A 234 -12.77 -8.01 -28.76
C VAL A 234 -14.10 -7.82 -28.03
N ALA A 235 -14.48 -6.57 -27.72
CA ALA A 235 -15.81 -6.21 -27.25
C ALA A 235 -16.13 -4.74 -27.54
N GLY A 236 -17.42 -4.40 -27.54
CA GLY A 236 -17.92 -3.07 -27.93
C GLY A 236 -18.16 -2.98 -29.43
N ASP A 237 -19.31 -2.45 -29.85
CA ASP A 237 -19.63 -2.25 -31.28
C ASP A 237 -19.02 -0.95 -31.86
N GLY A 238 -18.32 -0.19 -31.04
CA GLY A 238 -17.72 1.10 -31.39
C GLY A 238 -18.68 2.28 -31.41
N GLN A 239 -19.97 2.07 -31.12
CA GLN A 239 -20.95 3.13 -31.01
C GLN A 239 -21.06 3.62 -29.57
N LEU A 240 -20.98 4.93 -29.40
CA LEU A 240 -21.29 5.59 -28.13
C LEU A 240 -22.74 5.30 -27.73
N GLY A 241 -22.95 4.83 -26.49
CA GLY A 241 -24.27 4.71 -25.90
C GLY A 241 -24.34 3.60 -24.87
N ARG A 242 -25.56 3.12 -24.61
CA ARG A 242 -25.84 2.05 -23.64
C ARG A 242 -26.65 0.94 -24.31
N ALA A 243 -26.02 -0.21 -24.49
CA ALA A 243 -26.65 -1.43 -25.00
C ALA A 243 -25.88 -2.66 -24.49
N GLY A 244 -26.49 -3.83 -24.57
CA GLY A 244 -25.95 -5.03 -23.91
C GLY A 244 -26.07 -4.94 -22.39
N GLY A 245 -25.79 -6.05 -21.70
CA GLY A 245 -26.14 -6.27 -20.31
C GLY A 245 -27.34 -7.21 -20.15
N ASP A 246 -27.62 -7.57 -18.90
CA ASP A 246 -28.77 -8.38 -18.48
C ASP A 246 -28.90 -9.76 -19.16
N GLY A 247 -27.77 -10.39 -19.51
CA GLY A 247 -27.73 -11.70 -20.18
C GLY A 247 -27.90 -11.63 -21.70
N SER A 248 -27.69 -10.45 -22.30
CA SER A 248 -27.83 -10.24 -23.74
C SER A 248 -26.60 -10.67 -24.54
N LYS A 249 -26.80 -11.28 -25.71
CA LYS A 249 -25.75 -11.52 -26.73
C LYS A 249 -25.62 -10.39 -27.75
N ALA A 250 -26.42 -9.33 -27.63
CA ALA A 250 -26.25 -8.16 -28.48
C ALA A 250 -24.89 -7.51 -28.16
N PRO A 251 -24.18 -6.96 -29.17
CA PRO A 251 -22.98 -6.19 -28.92
C PRO A 251 -23.20 -5.10 -27.87
N VAL A 252 -22.27 -4.97 -26.93
CA VAL A 252 -22.31 -3.93 -25.91
C VAL A 252 -22.02 -2.58 -26.56
N ARG A 253 -22.77 -1.55 -26.17
CA ARG A 253 -22.40 -0.15 -26.42
C ARG A 253 -21.89 0.42 -25.13
N PHE A 254 -20.69 0.95 -25.20
CA PHE A 254 -20.03 1.61 -24.09
C PHE A 254 -20.15 3.14 -24.22
N SER A 255 -20.00 3.81 -23.09
CA SER A 255 -19.83 5.25 -23.00
C SER A 255 -18.62 5.51 -22.11
N ALA A 256 -17.50 5.91 -22.73
CA ALA A 256 -16.22 6.12 -22.07
C ALA A 256 -15.80 4.93 -21.16
N PRO A 257 -15.54 3.74 -21.73
CA PRO A 257 -15.10 2.60 -20.94
C PRO A 257 -13.68 2.85 -20.40
N THR A 258 -13.49 2.91 -19.08
CA THR A 258 -12.17 3.25 -18.50
C THR A 258 -11.42 2.02 -18.00
N GLY A 259 -11.92 1.30 -17.00
CA GLY A 259 -11.26 0.12 -16.43
C GLY A 259 -11.57 -1.19 -17.16
N LEU A 260 -10.57 -2.09 -17.19
CA LEU A 260 -10.68 -3.44 -17.74
C LEU A 260 -9.93 -4.45 -16.87
N ALA A 261 -10.57 -5.58 -16.61
CA ALA A 261 -9.93 -6.77 -16.07
C ALA A 261 -10.37 -8.01 -16.85
N VAL A 262 -9.44 -8.95 -17.07
CA VAL A 262 -9.71 -10.21 -17.77
C VAL A 262 -9.63 -11.36 -16.76
N GLY A 263 -10.73 -12.09 -16.61
CA GLY A 263 -10.81 -13.27 -15.76
C GLY A 263 -10.00 -14.44 -16.33
N PRO A 264 -9.65 -15.44 -15.49
CA PRO A 264 -8.86 -16.61 -15.92
C PRO A 264 -9.58 -17.48 -16.96
N ASP A 265 -10.90 -17.33 -17.09
CA ASP A 265 -11.75 -17.99 -18.08
C ASP A 265 -11.90 -17.18 -19.39
N GLY A 266 -11.23 -16.02 -19.50
CA GLY A 266 -11.35 -15.10 -20.63
C GLY A 266 -12.54 -14.15 -20.54
N THR A 267 -13.26 -14.12 -19.41
CA THR A 267 -14.35 -13.17 -19.18
C THR A 267 -13.81 -11.75 -19.03
N TYR A 268 -14.41 -10.77 -19.71
CA TYR A 268 -14.06 -9.36 -19.55
C TYR A 268 -14.94 -8.69 -18.49
N TYR A 269 -14.33 -7.88 -17.63
CA TYR A 269 -15.01 -7.01 -16.67
C TYR A 269 -14.65 -5.57 -17.01
N VAL A 270 -15.64 -4.75 -17.27
CA VAL A 270 -15.45 -3.43 -17.88
C VAL A 270 -16.19 -2.37 -17.09
N SER A 271 -15.48 -1.33 -16.67
CA SER A 271 -16.10 -0.12 -16.14
C SER A 271 -16.61 0.72 -17.31
N ASP A 272 -17.91 0.69 -17.53
CA ASP A 272 -18.61 1.49 -18.53
C ASP A 272 -18.97 2.84 -17.90
N SER A 273 -17.95 3.68 -17.70
CA SER A 273 -17.95 4.79 -16.74
C SER A 273 -19.01 5.84 -17.03
N GLY A 274 -19.20 6.18 -18.31
CA GLY A 274 -20.20 7.13 -18.78
C GLY A 274 -21.63 6.60 -18.73
N ASN A 275 -21.81 5.28 -18.58
CA ASN A 275 -23.11 4.64 -18.33
C ASN A 275 -23.29 4.22 -16.85
N HIS A 276 -22.32 4.55 -15.99
CA HIS A 276 -22.37 4.32 -14.54
C HIS A 276 -22.64 2.86 -14.15
N ARG A 277 -21.99 1.92 -14.86
CA ARG A 277 -22.12 0.49 -14.61
C ARG A 277 -20.82 -0.27 -14.81
N VAL A 278 -20.78 -1.50 -14.30
CA VAL A 278 -19.75 -2.49 -14.64
C VAL A 278 -20.40 -3.65 -15.38
N VAL A 279 -19.85 -4.00 -16.53
CA VAL A 279 -20.35 -5.05 -17.42
C VAL A 279 -19.39 -6.23 -17.42
N ARG A 280 -19.92 -7.42 -17.14
CA ARG A 280 -19.27 -8.72 -17.34
C ARG A 280 -19.61 -9.23 -18.74
N ILE A 281 -18.62 -9.65 -19.52
CA ILE A 281 -18.80 -10.18 -20.88
C ILE A 281 -18.12 -11.54 -20.95
N ASP A 282 -18.93 -12.59 -21.08
CA ASP A 282 -18.48 -13.97 -21.17
C ASP A 282 -17.84 -14.26 -22.53
N PRO A 283 -16.94 -15.27 -22.62
CA PRO A 283 -16.28 -15.64 -23.89
C PRO A 283 -17.25 -15.98 -25.03
N ASP A 284 -18.50 -16.35 -24.71
CA ASP A 284 -19.55 -16.64 -25.67
C ASP A 284 -20.32 -15.39 -26.17
N GLY A 285 -19.86 -14.19 -25.74
CA GLY A 285 -20.42 -12.88 -26.06
C GLY A 285 -21.59 -12.45 -25.18
N THR A 286 -22.01 -13.26 -24.21
CA THR A 286 -23.10 -12.89 -23.28
C THR A 286 -22.63 -11.80 -22.34
N SER A 287 -23.37 -10.69 -22.28
CA SER A 287 -23.06 -9.53 -21.44
C SER A 287 -24.07 -9.37 -20.30
N THR A 288 -23.59 -9.10 -19.10
CA THR A 288 -24.41 -8.93 -17.88
C THR A 288 -23.91 -7.73 -17.08
N THR A 289 -24.82 -6.85 -16.66
CA THR A 289 -24.50 -5.77 -15.72
C THR A 289 -24.36 -6.37 -14.33
N ILE A 290 -23.19 -6.22 -13.69
CA ILE A 290 -22.93 -6.80 -12.36
C ILE A 290 -23.00 -5.76 -11.22
N ALA A 291 -22.91 -4.47 -11.56
CA ALA A 291 -23.07 -3.35 -10.66
C ALA A 291 -23.44 -2.09 -11.46
N GLY A 292 -24.16 -1.16 -10.84
CA GLY A 292 -24.68 0.04 -11.50
C GLY A 292 -26.18 -0.02 -11.71
N SER A 293 -26.70 1.01 -12.38
CA SER A 293 -28.12 1.18 -12.61
C SER A 293 -28.55 0.69 -13.99
N ASN A 294 -29.81 0.25 -14.09
CA ASN A 294 -30.42 -0.20 -15.34
C ASN A 294 -30.88 0.97 -16.24
N ASP A 295 -31.06 2.15 -15.67
CA ASP A 295 -31.41 3.40 -16.38
C ASP A 295 -30.16 4.15 -16.87
N GLY A 296 -28.97 3.85 -16.33
CA GLY A 296 -27.74 4.56 -16.63
C GLY A 296 -27.61 5.86 -15.85
N ASP A 297 -28.47 6.10 -14.85
CA ASP A 297 -28.38 7.28 -13.99
C ASP A 297 -27.30 7.07 -12.92
N PRO A 298 -26.45 8.07 -12.66
CA PRO A 298 -25.47 7.99 -11.58
C PRO A 298 -26.16 8.04 -10.21
N GLY A 299 -25.43 7.58 -9.20
CA GLY A 299 -25.73 7.94 -7.83
C GLY A 299 -25.18 6.96 -6.82
N PHE A 300 -25.57 7.16 -5.57
CA PHE A 300 -25.20 6.30 -4.45
C PHE A 300 -26.39 5.46 -4.02
N SER A 301 -26.21 4.15 -3.88
CA SER A 301 -27.20 3.34 -3.17
C SER A 301 -26.65 2.03 -2.62
N GLY A 302 -27.44 1.52 -1.68
CA GLY A 302 -27.37 0.23 -1.04
C GLY A 302 -26.20 0.09 -0.05
N GLY A 303 -26.46 -0.65 1.03
CA GLY A 303 -25.52 -0.90 2.11
C GLY A 303 -24.81 -2.25 1.96
N ASP A 304 -23.86 -2.48 2.84
CA ASP A 304 -23.05 -3.70 2.82
C ASP A 304 -23.90 -4.95 3.01
N GLY A 305 -23.62 -5.99 2.24
CA GLY A 305 -24.38 -7.25 2.22
C GLY A 305 -25.71 -7.18 1.45
N SER A 306 -26.03 -6.04 0.81
CA SER A 306 -27.21 -5.94 -0.05
C SER A 306 -27.06 -6.80 -1.31
N LYS A 307 -28.19 -7.32 -1.79
CA LYS A 307 -28.32 -7.98 -3.11
C LYS A 307 -28.93 -7.07 -4.18
N SER A 308 -29.39 -5.87 -3.81
CA SER A 308 -29.82 -4.88 -4.80
C SER A 308 -28.60 -4.33 -5.50
N MET A 309 -28.57 -4.28 -6.83
CA MET A 309 -27.41 -3.69 -7.53
C MET A 309 -27.09 -2.29 -6.98
N PRO A 310 -25.83 -2.03 -6.57
CA PRO A 310 -25.44 -0.71 -6.10
C PRO A 310 -25.54 0.27 -7.27
N ARG A 311 -26.12 1.45 -7.01
CA ARG A 311 -25.92 2.59 -7.92
C ARG A 311 -24.45 2.99 -7.84
N LEU A 312 -23.83 3.12 -9.00
CA LEU A 312 -22.47 3.59 -9.15
C LEU A 312 -22.50 5.02 -9.67
N GLN A 313 -21.42 5.74 -9.45
CA GLN A 313 -21.20 7.05 -10.02
C GLN A 313 -19.79 7.08 -10.60
N PHE A 314 -19.73 7.10 -11.93
CA PHE A 314 -18.47 7.15 -12.68
C PHE A 314 -17.44 6.10 -12.21
N PRO A 315 -17.75 4.80 -12.28
CA PRO A 315 -16.78 3.76 -11.89
C PRO A 315 -15.56 3.81 -12.80
N VAL A 316 -14.35 3.72 -12.24
CA VAL A 316 -13.08 3.82 -12.99
C VAL A 316 -12.40 2.46 -13.03
N GLY A 317 -11.67 2.09 -11.98
CA GLY A 317 -10.94 0.83 -11.94
C GLY A 317 -11.84 -0.38 -11.69
N VAL A 318 -11.43 -1.51 -12.27
CA VAL A 318 -11.98 -2.83 -11.98
C VAL A 318 -10.83 -3.82 -11.85
N ALA A 319 -10.91 -4.72 -10.87
CA ALA A 319 -9.97 -5.81 -10.69
C ALA A 319 -10.73 -7.10 -10.37
N ILE A 320 -10.20 -8.26 -10.78
CA ILE A 320 -10.81 -9.57 -10.52
C ILE A 320 -9.78 -10.50 -9.86
N HIS A 321 -10.20 -11.19 -8.81
CA HIS A 321 -9.40 -12.25 -8.22
C HIS A 321 -10.31 -13.36 -7.66
N LYS A 322 -10.07 -14.61 -8.06
CA LYS A 322 -10.84 -15.79 -7.59
C LYS A 322 -12.37 -15.61 -7.62
N GLY A 323 -12.89 -14.96 -8.66
CA GLY A 323 -14.32 -14.72 -8.82
C GLY A 323 -14.88 -13.53 -8.01
N VAL A 324 -14.04 -12.80 -7.28
CA VAL A 324 -14.40 -11.56 -6.59
C VAL A 324 -13.99 -10.37 -7.45
N VAL A 325 -14.95 -9.50 -7.76
CA VAL A 325 -14.73 -8.27 -8.55
C VAL A 325 -14.61 -7.09 -7.60
N TYR A 326 -13.52 -6.34 -7.71
CA TYR A 326 -13.35 -5.06 -7.03
C TYR A 326 -13.65 -3.92 -8.00
N ILE A 327 -14.43 -2.94 -7.56
CA ILE A 327 -14.87 -1.80 -8.39
C ILE A 327 -14.53 -0.50 -7.67
N ALA A 328 -13.76 0.36 -8.33
CA ALA A 328 -13.53 1.72 -7.88
C ALA A 328 -14.72 2.58 -8.33
N ASP A 329 -15.67 2.77 -7.42
CA ASP A 329 -16.87 3.59 -7.60
C ASP A 329 -16.47 5.08 -7.37
N ALA A 330 -15.68 5.61 -8.31
CA ALA A 330 -14.84 6.78 -8.08
C ALA A 330 -15.63 8.02 -7.65
N GLY A 331 -16.77 8.28 -8.31
CA GLY A 331 -17.64 9.41 -7.99
C GLY A 331 -18.44 9.26 -6.70
N ASN A 332 -18.47 8.06 -6.11
CA ASN A 332 -19.01 7.79 -4.77
C ASN A 332 -17.89 7.60 -3.73
N HIS A 333 -16.63 7.84 -4.10
CA HIS A 333 -15.47 7.81 -3.20
C HIS A 333 -15.34 6.51 -2.40
N ARG A 334 -15.62 5.36 -3.04
CA ARG A 334 -15.53 4.04 -2.41
C ARG A 334 -14.99 2.97 -3.35
N VAL A 335 -14.54 1.87 -2.75
CA VAL A 335 -14.22 0.63 -3.46
C VAL A 335 -15.15 -0.47 -2.98
N LEU A 336 -15.83 -1.11 -3.93
CA LEU A 336 -16.75 -2.21 -3.69
C LEU A 336 -16.06 -3.55 -3.95
N ARG A 337 -16.32 -4.53 -3.10
CA ARG A 337 -16.10 -5.96 -3.32
C ARG A 337 -17.43 -6.58 -3.75
N VAL A 338 -17.52 -7.12 -4.95
CA VAL A 338 -18.73 -7.74 -5.52
C VAL A 338 -18.49 -9.22 -5.77
N ASN A 339 -19.33 -10.06 -5.20
CA ASN A 339 -19.31 -11.51 -5.40
C ASN A 339 -20.19 -11.91 -6.59
N LEU A 340 -19.92 -13.08 -7.18
CA LEU A 340 -20.73 -13.61 -8.29
C LEU A 340 -22.19 -13.89 -7.91
N ASP A 341 -22.52 -14.02 -6.63
CA ASP A 341 -23.89 -14.18 -6.14
C ASP A 341 -24.67 -12.86 -6.06
N GLY A 342 -24.04 -11.75 -6.48
CA GLY A 342 -24.61 -10.40 -6.50
C GLY A 342 -24.54 -9.66 -5.15
N THR A 343 -23.98 -10.28 -4.10
CA THR A 343 -23.69 -9.57 -2.86
C THR A 343 -22.49 -8.65 -3.03
N TYR A 344 -22.52 -7.51 -2.34
CA TYR A 344 -21.37 -6.61 -2.32
C TYR A 344 -21.17 -5.94 -0.96
N THR A 345 -19.94 -5.46 -0.75
CA THR A 345 -19.51 -4.78 0.48
C THR A 345 -18.55 -3.66 0.11
N THR A 346 -18.62 -2.54 0.82
CA THR A 346 -17.63 -1.46 0.75
C THR A 346 -16.38 -1.86 1.52
N VAL A 347 -15.24 -2.00 0.85
CA VAL A 347 -13.96 -2.39 1.48
C VAL A 347 -13.03 -1.21 1.78
N ALA A 348 -13.29 -0.07 1.15
CA ALA A 348 -12.64 1.21 1.41
C ALA A 348 -13.59 2.36 0.98
N GLY A 349 -13.49 3.51 1.63
CA GLY A 349 -14.39 4.65 1.47
C GLY A 349 -15.56 4.64 2.45
N LYS A 350 -16.36 5.71 2.43
CA LYS A 350 -17.55 5.83 3.29
C LYS A 350 -18.77 5.24 2.62
N ASN A 351 -19.67 4.65 3.43
CA ASN A 351 -20.95 4.12 2.96
C ASN A 351 -22.06 5.18 2.92
N ASP A 352 -21.70 6.44 2.60
CA ASP A 352 -22.63 7.55 2.40
C ASP A 352 -22.31 8.38 1.13
N GLY A 353 -21.33 7.95 0.33
CA GLY A 353 -20.90 8.62 -0.89
C GLY A 353 -20.07 9.89 -0.65
N SER A 354 -19.74 10.24 0.59
CA SER A 354 -18.86 11.37 0.89
C SER A 354 -17.38 10.97 0.83
N TYR A 355 -16.53 11.92 0.45
CA TYR A 355 -15.09 11.74 0.44
C TYR A 355 -14.47 11.97 1.82
N GLY A 356 -13.19 11.61 1.93
CA GLY A 356 -12.35 11.93 3.08
C GLY A 356 -10.94 11.39 2.91
N ASN A 357 -10.09 11.56 3.91
CA ASN A 357 -8.67 11.21 3.83
C ASN A 357 -8.11 10.51 5.09
N SER A 358 -9.01 10.05 5.97
CA SER A 358 -8.62 9.32 7.17
C SER A 358 -8.26 7.85 6.86
N GLY A 359 -7.74 7.14 7.85
CA GLY A 359 -7.34 5.73 7.74
C GLY A 359 -6.14 5.48 6.83
N GLY A 360 -5.81 4.19 6.67
CA GLY A 360 -4.52 3.75 6.13
C GLY A 360 -3.43 3.67 7.22
N ASP A 361 -2.24 3.26 6.81
CA ASP A 361 -1.03 3.25 7.64
C ASP A 361 -1.18 2.51 8.99
N GLY A 362 -1.79 1.33 8.96
CA GLY A 362 -2.04 0.54 10.16
C GLY A 362 -3.22 1.04 11.02
N SER A 363 -4.05 1.97 10.53
CA SER A 363 -5.30 2.36 11.20
C SER A 363 -6.28 1.18 11.30
N LYS A 364 -7.11 1.18 12.35
CA LYS A 364 -8.25 0.24 12.52
C LYS A 364 -9.51 0.69 11.77
N ASP A 365 -9.49 1.89 11.22
CA ASP A 365 -10.63 2.44 10.50
C ASP A 365 -10.54 2.08 9.02
N ILE A 366 -11.69 1.85 8.39
CA ILE A 366 -11.79 1.72 6.93
C ILE A 366 -11.22 3.01 6.31
N PRO A 367 -10.23 2.94 5.40
CA PRO A 367 -9.65 4.13 4.80
C PRO A 367 -10.73 4.95 4.09
N GLU A 368 -10.83 6.24 4.42
CA GLU A 368 -11.66 7.16 3.65
C GLU A 368 -10.92 7.50 2.36
N LEU A 369 -11.66 7.58 1.25
CA LEU A 369 -11.09 7.78 -0.08
C LEU A 369 -11.58 9.11 -0.67
N SER A 370 -10.84 9.59 -1.67
CA SER A 370 -11.27 10.65 -2.58
C SER A 370 -10.93 10.24 -4.00
N PHE A 371 -11.98 9.94 -4.79
CA PHE A 371 -11.89 9.59 -6.20
C PHE A 371 -10.93 8.43 -6.47
N PRO A 372 -11.19 7.23 -5.90
CA PRO A 372 -10.36 6.08 -6.17
C PRO A 372 -10.44 5.71 -7.66
N SER A 373 -9.30 5.50 -8.30
CA SER A 373 -9.24 5.24 -9.75
C SER A 373 -8.72 3.83 -10.03
N GLY A 374 -7.40 3.64 -10.04
CA GLY A 374 -6.76 2.35 -10.32
C GLY A 374 -6.93 1.36 -9.19
N LEU A 375 -7.12 0.10 -9.57
CA LEU A 375 -7.14 -1.06 -8.69
C LEU A 375 -6.20 -2.13 -9.24
N ALA A 376 -5.45 -2.78 -8.37
CA ALA A 376 -4.65 -3.96 -8.73
C ALA A 376 -4.68 -4.98 -7.60
N ILE A 377 -4.53 -6.26 -7.93
CA ILE A 377 -4.39 -7.34 -6.95
C ILE A 377 -2.95 -7.81 -7.00
N ARG A 378 -2.30 -7.90 -5.84
CA ARG A 378 -1.01 -8.56 -5.72
C ARG A 378 -1.22 -10.07 -5.59
N PRO A 379 -0.77 -10.90 -6.54
CA PRO A 379 -1.09 -12.33 -6.55
C PRO A 379 -0.58 -13.14 -5.34
N SER A 380 0.60 -12.81 -4.80
CA SER A 380 1.27 -13.61 -3.77
C SER A 380 0.55 -13.63 -2.43
N ASP A 381 -0.14 -12.55 -2.09
CA ASP A 381 -0.84 -12.38 -0.82
C ASP A 381 -2.26 -11.84 -0.94
N GLU A 382 -2.78 -11.77 -2.18
CA GLU A 382 -4.15 -11.40 -2.51
C GLU A 382 -4.53 -10.00 -2.01
N ALA A 383 -3.53 -9.15 -1.76
CA ALA A 383 -3.75 -7.78 -1.31
C ALA A 383 -4.34 -6.92 -2.43
N LEU A 384 -5.32 -6.09 -2.08
CA LEU A 384 -5.88 -5.08 -2.96
C LEU A 384 -5.09 -3.79 -2.87
N ILE A 385 -4.60 -3.30 -4.00
CA ILE A 385 -3.92 -2.02 -4.12
C ILE A 385 -4.89 -1.01 -4.74
N ILE A 386 -5.03 0.15 -4.10
CA ILE A 386 -5.99 1.19 -4.47
C ILE A 386 -5.25 2.49 -4.72
N SER A 387 -5.49 3.10 -5.88
CA SER A 387 -5.08 4.48 -6.12
C SER A 387 -6.12 5.42 -5.55
N ASP A 388 -5.79 6.11 -4.46
CA ASP A 388 -6.64 7.11 -3.81
C ASP A 388 -6.29 8.50 -4.38
N SER A 389 -6.74 8.73 -5.61
CA SER A 389 -6.16 9.68 -6.56
C SER A 389 -6.13 11.13 -6.05
N GLU A 390 -7.25 11.60 -5.50
CA GLU A 390 -7.38 12.98 -5.00
C GLU A 390 -6.80 13.15 -3.60
N ASN A 391 -6.58 12.05 -2.86
CA ASN A 391 -5.76 12.07 -1.66
C ASN A 391 -4.27 11.88 -1.96
N HIS A 392 -3.89 11.71 -3.23
CA HIS A 392 -2.49 11.65 -3.67
C HIS A 392 -1.68 10.56 -2.95
N ARG A 393 -2.31 9.41 -2.73
CA ARG A 393 -1.73 8.25 -2.06
C ARG A 393 -2.16 6.95 -2.74
N VAL A 394 -1.37 5.91 -2.54
CA VAL A 394 -1.68 4.54 -2.95
C VAL A 394 -1.74 3.69 -1.69
N LEU A 395 -2.85 2.98 -1.54
CA LEU A 395 -3.13 2.13 -0.39
C LEU A 395 -2.94 0.66 -0.76
N LEU A 396 -2.52 -0.14 0.21
CA LEU A 396 -2.52 -1.60 0.14
C LEU A 396 -3.38 -2.15 1.26
N LEU A 397 -4.43 -2.90 0.91
CA LEU A 397 -5.33 -3.58 1.82
C LEU A 397 -4.97 -5.08 1.82
N PRO A 398 -4.42 -5.62 2.91
CA PRO A 398 -4.10 -7.04 3.02
C PRO A 398 -5.33 -7.94 2.88
N ALA A 399 -5.16 -9.16 2.40
CA ALA A 399 -6.27 -10.12 2.31
C ALA A 399 -6.94 -10.41 3.66
N GLU A 400 -6.16 -10.46 4.75
CA GLU A 400 -6.71 -10.62 6.11
C GLU A 400 -7.65 -9.48 6.50
N TRP A 401 -7.27 -8.23 6.16
CA TRP A 401 -8.13 -7.06 6.34
C TRP A 401 -9.42 -7.21 5.54
N LEU A 402 -9.30 -7.53 4.24
CA LEU A 402 -10.43 -7.70 3.35
C LEU A 402 -11.40 -8.78 3.85
N ASN A 403 -10.88 -9.87 4.42
CA ASN A 403 -11.69 -10.96 4.98
C ASN A 403 -12.35 -10.61 6.32
N SER A 404 -11.86 -9.57 7.01
CA SER A 404 -12.45 -9.10 8.27
C SER A 404 -13.67 -8.18 8.09
N ILE A 405 -13.86 -7.66 6.87
CA ILE A 405 -15.00 -6.86 6.42
C ILE A 405 -16.01 -7.75 5.73
#